data_AF-A0A0K0FI89-F1
#
_entry.id   AF-A0A0K0FI89-F1
#
_cell.length_a   1.000
_cell.length_b   1.000
_cell.length_c   1.000
_cell.angle_alpha   90.00
_cell.angle_beta   90.00
_cell.angle_gamma   90.00
#
_symmetry.space_group_name_H-M   'P 1'
#
loop_
_entity.id
_entity.type
_entity.pdbx_description
1 polymer ?
#
loop_
_entity_poly.entity_id
_entity_poly.type
_entity_poly.pdbx_seq_one_letter_code
_entity_poly.pdbx_strand_id
1 'polypeptide(L)'
;MVYTGMVENHTYKMFIILFNTESFGELSKLYSVFKLKNGCELLSSRNYFSIVKEMLLEIRRITVNLYSVNDKFLNVTTTDDEINEHDLGWNVSNLMYSNYEKVIANIKLMGKVSEENVRDLLCKNIKKPITVLGKPTSEQMKFVKLFHK
;
A
#
# COMPACT_ATOMS: atom_id res chain seq x y z
N MET A 1 -6.43 22.78 19.73
CA MET A 1 -5.68 23.45 18.65
C MET A 1 -4.77 22.40 18.04
N VAL A 2 -5.16 21.82 16.90
CA VAL A 2 -4.34 20.82 16.20
C VAL A 2 -3.24 21.59 15.48
N TYR A 3 -1.98 21.35 15.85
CA TYR A 3 -0.82 21.96 15.22
C TYR A 3 -0.74 21.48 13.76
N THR A 4 -1.25 22.28 12.82
CA THR A 4 -1.29 21.98 11.38
C THR A 4 0.04 22.18 10.66
N GLY A 5 1.09 22.62 11.38
CA GLY A 5 2.43 22.89 10.83
C GLY A 5 3.49 21.80 11.08
N MET A 6 3.12 20.65 11.66
CA MET A 6 4.08 19.54 11.84
C MET A 6 4.12 18.67 10.59
N VAL A 7 5.35 18.41 10.09
CA VAL A 7 5.64 17.39 9.05
C VAL A 7 5.07 16.02 9.48
N GLU A 8 5.08 15.76 10.78
CA GLU A 8 4.48 14.60 11.44
C GLU A 8 2.99 14.82 11.73
N ASN A 9 2.15 14.46 10.76
CA ASN A 9 0.69 14.40 10.91
C ASN A 9 0.17 12.98 10.63
N HIS A 10 -1.14 12.75 10.69
CA HIS A 10 -1.74 11.42 10.50
C HIS A 10 -1.41 10.76 9.14
N THR A 11 -0.93 11.53 8.15
CA THR A 11 -0.49 11.02 6.84
C THR A 11 1.01 10.74 6.76
N TYR A 12 1.78 11.06 7.80
CA TYR A 12 3.24 10.88 7.83
C TYR A 12 3.67 9.42 7.64
N LYS A 13 2.95 8.48 8.27
CA LYS A 13 3.12 7.04 8.10
C LYS A 13 1.83 6.46 7.55
N MET A 14 1.89 5.90 6.34
CA MET A 14 0.78 5.20 5.71
C MET A 14 1.11 3.70 5.66
N PHE A 15 0.18 2.89 6.12
CA PHE A 15 0.28 1.44 6.06
C PHE A 15 -0.96 0.90 5.38
N ILE A 16 -0.80 0.30 4.21
CA ILE A 16 -1.90 -0.26 3.44
C ILE A 16 -1.90 -1.78 3.62
N ILE A 17 -3.05 -2.32 4.01
CA ILE A 17 -3.30 -3.75 4.06
C ILE A 17 -4.23 -4.07 2.88
N LEU A 18 -3.73 -4.86 1.94
CA LEU A 18 -4.52 -5.34 0.81
C LEU A 18 -5.20 -6.66 1.17
N PHE A 19 -6.52 -6.66 1.09
CA PHE A 19 -7.30 -7.89 1.12
C PHE A 19 -7.28 -8.54 -0.26
N ASN A 20 -6.41 -9.55 -0.44
CA ASN A 20 -6.10 -10.18 -1.72
C ASN A 20 -6.75 -11.57 -1.89
N THR A 21 -7.97 -11.74 -1.39
CA THR A 21 -8.73 -13.00 -1.54
C THR A 21 -9.05 -13.31 -3.00
N GLU A 22 -9.37 -14.58 -3.29
CA GLU A 22 -9.68 -15.04 -4.65
C GLU A 22 -10.81 -14.25 -5.34
N SER A 23 -11.76 -13.69 -4.57
CA SER A 23 -12.85 -12.85 -5.09
C SER A 23 -12.35 -11.61 -5.85
N PHE A 24 -11.13 -11.13 -5.59
CA PHE A 24 -10.54 -10.02 -6.35
C PHE A 24 -10.12 -10.43 -7.77
N GLY A 25 -10.10 -11.74 -8.07
CA GLY A 25 -9.94 -12.26 -9.42
C GLY A 25 -11.15 -12.04 -10.34
N GLU A 26 -12.32 -11.68 -9.79
CA GLU A 26 -13.52 -11.42 -10.56
C GLU A 26 -13.39 -10.18 -11.45
N LEU A 27 -13.97 -10.24 -12.65
CA LEU A 27 -14.05 -9.11 -13.57
C LEU A 27 -14.92 -8.00 -12.97
N SER A 28 -14.44 -6.77 -13.07
CA SER A 28 -15.23 -5.61 -12.72
C SER A 28 -16.32 -5.36 -13.75
N LYS A 29 -17.38 -4.65 -13.33
CA LYS A 29 -18.42 -4.14 -14.24
C LYS A 29 -17.96 -2.89 -15.00
N LEU A 30 -16.72 -2.44 -14.80
CA LEU A 30 -16.14 -1.28 -15.47
C LEU A 30 -15.49 -1.73 -16.78
N TYR A 31 -15.98 -1.19 -17.88
CA TYR A 31 -15.45 -1.48 -19.22
C TYR A 31 -14.66 -0.28 -19.73
N SER A 32 -13.48 -0.57 -20.24
CA SER A 32 -12.73 0.36 -21.09
C SER A 32 -13.17 0.14 -22.53
N VAL A 33 -13.60 1.23 -23.19
CA VAL A 33 -14.00 1.22 -24.60
C VAL A 33 -12.84 1.75 -25.42
N PHE A 34 -12.27 0.92 -26.29
CA PHE A 34 -11.23 1.33 -27.23
C PHE A 34 -11.82 1.44 -28.63
N LYS A 35 -11.82 2.65 -29.18
CA LYS A 35 -12.27 2.88 -30.56
C LYS A 35 -11.11 2.64 -31.52
N LEU A 36 -11.25 1.63 -32.37
CA LEU A 36 -10.27 1.28 -33.39
C LEU A 36 -10.38 2.21 -34.60
N LYS A 37 -9.31 2.30 -35.39
CA LYS A 37 -9.23 3.17 -36.58
C LYS A 37 -10.30 2.86 -37.64
N ASN A 38 -10.80 1.63 -37.68
CA ASN A 38 -11.87 1.20 -38.58
C ASN A 38 -13.28 1.46 -38.02
N GLY A 39 -13.40 2.17 -36.89
CA GLY A 39 -14.69 2.48 -36.26
C GLY A 39 -15.25 1.38 -35.36
N CYS A 40 -14.63 0.19 -35.32
CA CYS A 40 -15.01 -0.86 -34.38
C CYS A 40 -14.65 -0.48 -32.93
N GLU A 41 -15.42 -0.97 -31.97
CA GLU A 41 -15.16 -0.78 -30.55
C GLU A 41 -14.70 -2.10 -29.92
N LEU A 42 -13.64 -2.04 -29.12
CA LEU A 42 -13.17 -3.15 -28.31
C LEU A 42 -13.50 -2.83 -26.84
N LEU A 43 -14.26 -3.73 -26.21
CA LEU A 43 -14.56 -3.67 -24.79
C LEU A 43 -13.57 -4.53 -24.02
N SER A 44 -12.91 -3.94 -23.02
CA SER A 44 -12.04 -4.67 -22.10
C SER A 44 -12.48 -4.41 -20.67
N SER A 45 -12.72 -5.49 -19.92
CA SER A 45 -12.89 -5.43 -18.47
C SER A 45 -11.61 -5.94 -17.79
N ARG A 46 -11.31 -5.34 -16.65
CA ARG A 46 -10.21 -5.71 -15.76
C ARG A 46 -10.79 -6.33 -14.49
N ASN A 47 -10.06 -7.26 -13.88
CA ASN A 47 -10.44 -7.76 -12.57
C ASN A 47 -10.16 -6.74 -11.45
N TYR A 48 -10.84 -6.91 -10.31
CA TYR A 48 -10.68 -6.01 -9.17
C TYR A 48 -9.24 -5.93 -8.69
N PHE A 49 -8.52 -7.05 -8.67
CA PHE A 49 -7.14 -7.10 -8.23
C PHE A 49 -6.21 -6.20 -9.05
N SER A 50 -6.34 -6.24 -10.38
CA SER A 50 -5.55 -5.40 -11.29
C SER A 50 -5.86 -3.93 -11.06
N ILE A 51 -7.14 -3.59 -10.89
CA ILE A 51 -7.58 -2.22 -10.59
C ILE A 51 -6.97 -1.72 -9.28
N VAL A 52 -6.99 -2.54 -8.21
CA VAL A 52 -6.41 -2.13 -6.93
C VAL A 52 -4.89 -1.96 -7.03
N LYS A 53 -4.18 -2.82 -7.76
CA LYS A 53 -2.73 -2.67 -8.00
C LYS A 53 -2.42 -1.35 -8.73
N GLU A 54 -3.21 -0.98 -9.73
CA GLU A 54 -3.09 0.33 -10.40
C GLU A 54 -3.34 1.50 -9.44
N MET A 55 -4.37 1.41 -8.60
CA MET A 55 -4.66 2.45 -7.59
C MET A 55 -3.49 2.63 -6.60
N LEU A 56 -2.85 1.54 -6.18
CA LEU A 56 -1.68 1.60 -5.31
C LEU A 56 -0.50 2.32 -6.00
N LEU A 57 -0.25 2.00 -7.26
CA LEU A 57 0.77 2.70 -8.06
C LEU A 57 0.47 4.21 -8.17
N GLU A 58 -0.79 4.58 -8.36
CA GLU A 58 -1.22 5.98 -8.43
C GLU A 58 -1.10 6.70 -7.09
N ILE A 59 -1.47 6.06 -5.97
CA ILE A 59 -1.24 6.62 -4.61
C ILE A 59 0.25 6.97 -4.43
N ARG A 60 1.14 6.05 -4.81
CA ARG A 60 2.58 6.29 -4.73
C ARG A 60 3.02 7.41 -5.66
N ARG A 61 2.55 7.44 -6.91
CA ARG A 61 2.89 8.48 -7.90
C ARG A 61 2.52 9.87 -7.38
N ILE A 62 1.28 10.02 -6.89
CA ILE A 62 0.78 11.27 -6.35
C ILE A 62 1.59 11.68 -5.10
N THR A 63 1.86 10.75 -4.18
CA THR A 63 2.63 11.03 -2.96
C THR A 63 4.02 11.58 -3.29
N VAL A 64 4.74 10.95 -4.22
CA VAL A 64 6.09 11.39 -4.60
C VAL A 64 6.10 12.71 -5.35
N ASN A 65 5.04 13.02 -6.09
CA ASN A 65 4.92 14.30 -6.78
C ASN A 65 4.60 15.47 -5.84
N LEU A 66 3.90 15.20 -4.74
CA LEU A 66 3.44 16.24 -3.81
C LEU A 66 4.41 16.50 -2.66
N TYR A 67 5.19 15.51 -2.26
CA TYR A 67 5.99 15.56 -1.04
C TYR A 67 7.47 15.33 -1.31
N SER A 68 8.32 15.93 -0.48
CA SER A 68 9.77 15.70 -0.57
C SER A 68 10.14 14.32 -0.06
N VAL A 69 11.36 13.90 -0.36
CA VAL A 69 11.95 12.68 0.20
C VAL A 69 11.94 12.79 1.74
N ASN A 70 11.49 11.73 2.43
CA ASN A 70 11.32 11.61 3.89
C ASN A 70 10.10 12.31 4.50
N ASP A 71 9.31 13.06 3.75
CA ASP A 71 8.10 13.72 4.29
C ASP A 71 6.95 12.74 4.57
N LYS A 72 6.97 11.59 3.89
CA LYS A 72 5.95 10.56 3.94
C LYS A 72 6.62 9.20 3.89
N PHE A 73 6.00 8.21 4.53
CA PHE A 73 6.41 6.82 4.49
C PHE A 73 5.21 5.96 4.13
N LEU A 74 5.43 4.96 3.27
CA LEU A 74 4.38 4.07 2.79
C LEU A 74 4.86 2.63 2.85
N ASN A 75 4.10 1.78 3.54
CA ASN A 75 4.25 0.33 3.50
C ASN A 75 2.95 -0.28 2.95
N VAL A 76 3.09 -1.36 2.19
CA VAL A 76 1.98 -2.16 1.67
C VAL A 76 2.25 -3.61 2.04
N THR A 77 1.21 -4.31 2.49
CA THR A 77 1.24 -5.76 2.75
C THR A 77 -0.06 -6.37 2.27
N THR A 78 -0.08 -7.68 2.10
CA THR A 78 -1.29 -8.45 1.79
C THR A 78 -1.81 -9.23 3.00
N THR A 79 -2.95 -9.89 2.83
CA THR A 79 -3.60 -10.63 3.92
C THR A 79 -2.95 -11.99 4.18
N ASP A 80 -2.24 -12.53 3.20
CA ASP A 80 -1.46 -13.77 3.31
C ASP A 80 0.01 -13.54 3.68
N ASP A 81 0.48 -12.29 3.73
CA ASP A 81 1.84 -11.97 4.13
C ASP A 81 2.09 -12.29 5.60
N GLU A 82 3.25 -12.89 5.88
CA GLU A 82 3.78 -12.95 7.23
C GLU A 82 4.53 -11.67 7.56
N ILE A 83 3.87 -10.76 8.27
CA ILE A 83 4.55 -9.57 8.82
C ILE A 83 5.53 -10.03 9.90
N ASN A 84 6.83 -10.02 9.57
CA ASN A 84 7.91 -10.08 10.55
C ASN A 84 8.08 -8.70 11.19
N GLU A 85 7.61 -8.58 12.43
CA GLU A 85 7.64 -7.33 13.18
C GLU A 85 9.05 -6.84 13.45
N HIS A 86 10.09 -7.69 13.40
CA HIS A 86 11.47 -7.25 13.61
C HIS A 86 12.04 -6.55 12.37
N ASP A 87 11.71 -7.05 11.18
CA ASP A 87 12.29 -6.59 9.91
C ASP A 87 11.52 -5.44 9.27
N LEU A 88 10.22 -5.29 9.59
CA LEU A 88 9.43 -4.20 9.01
C LEU A 88 9.78 -2.85 9.65
N GLY A 89 10.48 -2.01 8.89
CA GLY A 89 10.82 -0.64 9.24
C GLY A 89 10.22 0.39 8.26
N TRP A 90 10.35 1.67 8.61
CA TRP A 90 9.94 2.77 7.75
C TRP A 90 11.09 3.16 6.81
N ASN A 91 11.12 2.52 5.64
CA ASN A 91 12.16 2.78 4.64
C ASN A 91 11.63 3.73 3.55
N VAL A 92 12.37 4.82 3.36
CA VAL A 92 12.13 5.84 2.33
C VAL A 92 12.16 5.23 0.92
N SER A 93 12.98 4.20 0.73
CA SER A 93 13.10 3.49 -0.55
C SER A 93 11.79 2.83 -0.98
N ASN A 94 10.83 2.62 -0.08
CA ASN A 94 9.52 2.05 -0.40
C ASN A 94 8.66 3.04 -1.20
N LEU A 95 8.97 4.34 -1.17
CA LEU A 95 8.34 5.32 -2.05
C LEU A 95 9.09 5.50 -3.38
N MET A 96 10.20 4.81 -3.64
CA MET A 96 10.86 4.84 -4.96
C MET A 96 10.09 4.00 -5.98
N TYR A 97 9.90 4.50 -7.21
CA TYR A 97 9.05 3.85 -8.21
C TYR A 97 9.51 2.44 -8.51
N SER A 98 10.81 2.29 -8.79
CA SER A 98 11.44 1.01 -9.12
C SER A 98 11.29 -0.05 -8.03
N ASN A 99 11.16 0.35 -6.77
CA ASN A 99 11.00 -0.57 -5.65
C ASN A 99 9.52 -0.85 -5.41
N TYR A 100 8.70 0.19 -5.40
CA TYR A 100 7.27 0.08 -5.18
C TYR A 100 6.60 -0.74 -6.28
N GLU A 101 6.96 -0.52 -7.55
CA GLU A 101 6.48 -1.31 -8.68
C GLU A 101 6.81 -2.80 -8.52
N LYS A 102 8.04 -3.14 -8.09
CA LYS A 102 8.43 -4.54 -7.82
C LYS A 102 7.63 -5.15 -6.69
N VAL A 103 7.42 -4.41 -5.59
CA VAL A 103 6.59 -4.84 -4.46
C VAL A 103 5.18 -5.14 -4.97
N ILE A 104 4.54 -4.19 -5.66
CA ILE A 104 3.19 -4.36 -6.21
C ILE A 104 3.15 -5.52 -7.20
N ALA A 105 4.12 -5.65 -8.11
CA ALA A 105 4.17 -6.74 -9.09
C ALA A 105 4.17 -8.13 -8.42
N ASN A 106 4.91 -8.28 -7.32
CA ASN A 106 5.02 -9.54 -6.58
C ASN A 106 3.77 -9.91 -5.77
N ILE A 107 2.84 -8.97 -5.54
CA ILE A 107 1.58 -9.25 -4.86
C ILE A 107 0.71 -10.16 -5.73
N LYS A 108 0.33 -11.31 -5.18
CA LYS A 108 -0.50 -12.35 -5.81
C LYS A 108 -1.86 -12.44 -5.14
N LEU A 109 -2.84 -13.01 -5.85
CA LEU A 109 -4.08 -13.44 -5.23
C LEU A 109 -3.79 -14.63 -4.32
N MET A 110 -4.37 -14.60 -3.13
CA MET A 110 -4.37 -15.74 -2.24
C MET A 110 -5.18 -16.89 -2.88
N GLY A 111 -4.73 -18.12 -2.64
CA GLY A 111 -5.47 -19.31 -3.05
C GLY A 111 -6.81 -19.48 -2.31
N LYS A 112 -7.50 -20.58 -2.57
CA LYS A 112 -8.72 -20.94 -1.83
C LYS A 112 -8.37 -21.22 -0.37
N VAL A 113 -9.00 -20.47 0.53
CA VAL A 113 -8.89 -20.65 1.98
C VAL A 113 -10.31 -20.60 2.59
N SER A 114 -10.55 -21.35 3.66
CA SER A 114 -11.83 -21.29 4.38
C SER A 114 -12.09 -19.89 4.94
N GLU A 115 -13.37 -19.50 5.04
CA GLU A 115 -13.76 -18.17 5.54
C GLU A 115 -13.21 -17.86 6.94
N GLU A 116 -13.21 -18.86 7.84
CA GLU A 116 -12.65 -18.73 9.19
C GLU A 116 -11.16 -18.35 9.15
N ASN A 117 -10.38 -19.02 8.31
CA ASN A 117 -8.96 -18.73 8.14
C ASN A 117 -8.73 -17.35 7.52
N VAL A 118 -9.58 -16.92 6.58
CA VAL A 118 -9.49 -15.58 5.97
C VAL A 118 -9.70 -14.49 7.02
N ARG A 119 -10.67 -14.67 7.92
CA ARG A 119 -10.95 -13.74 9.01
C ARG A 119 -9.79 -13.65 9.99
N ASP A 120 -9.22 -14.79 10.37
CA ASP A 120 -8.07 -14.85 11.28
C ASP A 120 -6.83 -14.18 10.68
N LEU A 121 -6.57 -14.42 9.39
CA LEU A 121 -5.49 -13.76 8.64
C LEU A 121 -5.69 -12.24 8.60
N LEU A 122 -6.91 -11.77 8.32
CA LEU A 122 -7.24 -10.36 8.34
C LEU A 122 -7.03 -9.74 9.73
N CYS A 123 -7.52 -10.39 10.80
CA CYS A 123 -7.35 -9.90 12.16
C CYS A 123 -5.87 -9.85 12.58
N LYS A 124 -5.06 -10.85 12.21
CA LYS A 124 -3.60 -10.87 12.41
C LYS A 124 -2.97 -9.67 11.69
N ASN A 125 -3.36 -9.43 10.44
CA ASN A 125 -2.81 -8.36 9.61
C ASN A 125 -3.38 -6.97 9.91
N ILE A 126 -4.43 -6.82 10.71
CA ILE A 126 -4.81 -5.52 11.29
C ILE A 126 -3.98 -5.23 12.55
N LYS A 127 -3.75 -6.24 13.40
CA LYS A 127 -3.06 -6.06 14.69
C LYS A 127 -1.57 -5.76 14.52
N LYS A 128 -0.87 -6.53 13.67
CA LYS A 128 0.58 -6.40 13.50
C LYS A 128 1.04 -5.03 12.96
N PRO A 129 0.35 -4.41 11.99
CA PRO A 129 0.70 -3.06 11.52
C PRO A 129 0.57 -1.97 12.56
N ILE A 130 -0.29 -2.13 13.57
CA ILE A 130 -0.39 -1.17 14.68
C ILE A 130 0.96 -1.07 15.40
N THR A 131 1.62 -2.21 15.64
CA THR A 131 2.97 -2.24 16.22
C THR A 131 3.99 -1.55 15.31
N VAL A 132 3.90 -1.75 13.99
CA VAL A 132 4.79 -1.09 13.01
C VAL A 132 4.58 0.42 12.96
N LEU A 133 3.34 0.91 13.06
CA LEU A 133 3.02 2.35 13.17
C LEU A 133 3.69 3.01 14.38
N GLY A 134 3.80 2.28 15.49
CA GLY A 134 4.51 2.72 16.69
C GLY A 134 6.02 2.82 16.53
N LYS A 135 6.65 2.11 15.58
CA LYS A 135 8.10 2.19 15.36
C LYS A 135 8.52 3.56 14.84
N PRO A 136 9.60 4.16 15.36
CA PRO A 136 10.06 5.47 14.90
C PRO A 136 10.62 5.38 13.47
N THR A 137 10.44 6.46 12.71
CA THR A 137 11.11 6.68 11.42
C THR A 137 12.53 7.22 11.61
N SER A 138 13.33 7.24 10.54
CA SER A 138 14.65 7.87 10.57
C SER A 138 14.62 9.34 11.01
N GLU A 139 13.63 10.11 10.53
CA GLU A 139 13.51 11.53 10.87
C GLU A 139 13.07 11.74 12.32
N GLN A 140 12.13 10.91 12.82
CA GLN A 140 11.75 10.91 14.23
C GLN A 140 12.94 10.61 15.15
N MET A 141 13.78 9.63 14.77
CA MET A 141 15.00 9.32 15.51
C MET A 141 16.01 10.47 15.48
N LYS A 142 16.16 11.18 14.35
CA LYS A 142 17.00 12.37 14.26
C LYS A 142 16.48 13.49 15.16
N PHE A 143 15.18 13.73 15.16
CA PHE A 143 14.55 14.74 16.01
C PHE A 143 14.80 14.45 17.48
N VAL A 144 14.54 13.22 17.95
CA VAL A 144 14.80 12.80 19.34
C VAL A 144 16.28 13.01 19.74
N LYS A 145 17.23 12.67 18.85
CA LYS A 145 18.67 12.88 19.09
C LYS A 145 19.05 14.36 19.27
N LEU A 146 18.28 15.30 18.73
CA LEU A 146 18.56 16.73 18.90
C LEU A 146 18.24 17.22 20.32
N PHE A 147 17.28 16.58 21.02
CA PHE A 147 16.87 16.95 22.39
C PHE A 147 17.64 16.22 23.49
N HIS A 148 18.20 15.05 23.19
CA HIS A 148 19.05 14.30 24.12
C HIS A 148 20.54 14.63 23.96
N LYS A 149 20.87 15.90 23.68
CA LYS A 149 22.24 16.40 23.71
C LYS A 149 22.77 16.49 25.14
#